data_AF-W2TBN1-F1
#
_entry.id   AF-W2TBN1-F1
#
_cell.length_a   1.000
_cell.length_b   1.000
_cell.length_c   1.000
_cell.angle_alpha   90.00
_cell.angle_beta   90.00
_cell.angle_gamma   90.00
#
_symmetry.space_group_name_H-M   'P 1'
#
loop_
_entity.id
_entity.type
_entity.pdbx_description
1 polymer ?
#
loop_
_entity_poly.entity_id
_entity_poly.type
_entity_poly.pdbx_seq_one_letter_code
_entity_poly.pdbx_strand_id
1 'polypeptide(L)'
;MIWLCSVPPNQALLSREWESLTGDSFVVDVRPLTDPVEGFIEVCKYAMKFSELSLEDNFQAYKVMSGQRLIDAHGLMRGVEIPDNLLDDSLDDLPYVELLYTWMAFRLIKTGKTP
;
A
#
# COMPACT_ATOMS: atom_id res chain seq x y z
N MET A 1 -8.01 -3.29 8.24
CA MET A 1 -7.56 -4.63 8.68
C MET A 1 -8.72 -5.60 8.50
N ILE A 2 -8.46 -6.82 8.01
CA ILE A 2 -9.49 -7.88 7.86
C ILE A 2 -9.19 -8.96 8.88
N TRP A 3 -10.19 -9.43 9.62
CA TRP A 3 -10.01 -10.42 10.68
C TRP A 3 -10.85 -11.67 10.45
N LEU A 4 -10.19 -12.83 10.32
CA LEU A 4 -10.87 -14.13 10.32
C LEU A 4 -11.09 -14.57 11.78
N CYS A 5 -12.35 -14.68 12.19
CA CYS A 5 -12.72 -14.98 13.57
C CYS A 5 -14.01 -15.83 13.60
N SER A 6 -14.14 -16.70 14.61
CA SER A 6 -15.35 -17.52 14.83
C SER A 6 -16.47 -16.74 15.54
N VAL A 7 -16.10 -15.67 16.25
CA VAL A 7 -17.02 -14.76 16.94
C VAL A 7 -16.67 -13.33 16.53
N PRO A 8 -17.65 -12.47 16.21
CA PRO A 8 -17.39 -11.09 15.83
C PRO A 8 -16.64 -10.32 16.94
N PRO A 9 -15.63 -9.51 16.58
CA PRO A 9 -14.95 -8.66 17.55
C PRO A 9 -15.91 -7.67 18.19
N ASN A 10 -15.70 -7.37 19.47
CA ASN A 10 -16.52 -6.38 20.17
C ASN A 10 -15.97 -4.96 19.92
N GLN A 11 -16.69 -4.17 19.12
CA GLN A 11 -16.30 -2.81 18.77
C GLN A 11 -16.07 -1.90 19.99
N ALA A 12 -16.90 -2.01 21.03
CA ALA A 12 -16.79 -1.15 22.22
C ALA A 12 -15.59 -1.51 23.11
N LEU A 13 -15.16 -2.78 23.10
CA LEU A 13 -13.91 -3.18 23.75
C LEU A 13 -12.70 -2.68 22.97
N LEU A 14 -12.70 -2.87 21.64
CA LEU A 14 -11.62 -2.41 20.77
C LEU A 14 -11.44 -0.88 20.81
N SER A 15 -12.55 -0.13 20.78
CA SER A 15 -12.54 1.33 20.88
C SER A 15 -11.89 1.81 22.17
N ARG A 16 -12.24 1.20 23.32
CA ARG A 16 -11.65 1.53 24.63
C ARG A 16 -10.17 1.18 24.72
N GLU A 17 -9.78 0.00 24.21
CA GLU A 17 -8.37 -0.40 24.18
C GLU A 17 -7.56 0.57 23.32
N TRP A 18 -8.06 0.91 22.12
CA TRP A 18 -7.42 1.86 21.21
C TRP A 18 -7.27 3.26 21.82
N GLU A 19 -8.32 3.76 22.48
CA GLU A 19 -8.28 5.03 23.20
C GLU A 19 -7.26 5.02 24.34
N SER A 20 -7.16 3.91 25.08
CA SER A 20 -6.17 3.79 26.17
C SER A 20 -4.72 3.86 25.69
N LEU A 21 -4.46 3.42 24.44
CA LEU A 21 -3.13 3.42 23.83
C LEU A 21 -2.79 4.77 23.18
N THR A 22 -3.76 5.40 22.54
CA THR A 22 -3.55 6.61 21.74
C THR A 22 -3.85 7.90 22.50
N GLY A 23 -4.74 7.85 23.49
CA GLY A 23 -5.19 8.98 24.30
C GLY A 23 -6.23 9.88 23.65
N ASP A 24 -6.30 9.93 22.32
CA ASP A 24 -7.19 10.80 21.56
C ASP A 24 -7.92 10.12 20.38
N SER A 25 -7.63 8.84 20.11
CA SER A 25 -8.21 8.08 19.02
C SER A 25 -9.07 6.93 19.56
N PHE A 26 -10.37 6.94 19.24
CA PHE A 26 -11.32 5.94 19.73
C PHE A 26 -12.30 5.46 18.66
N VAL A 27 -12.24 6.01 17.45
CA VAL A 27 -13.16 5.65 16.35
C VAL A 27 -12.74 4.30 15.78
N VAL A 28 -13.59 3.29 16.01
CA VAL A 28 -13.44 1.93 15.50
C VAL A 28 -14.75 1.50 14.86
N ASP A 29 -14.66 0.80 13.73
CA ASP A 29 -15.79 0.22 13.00
C ASP A 29 -15.58 -1.29 12.85
N VAL A 30 -16.57 -2.08 13.28
CA VAL A 30 -16.56 -3.55 13.15
C VAL A 30 -17.84 -3.99 12.44
N ARG A 31 -17.67 -4.49 11.23
CA ARG A 31 -18.77 -5.02 10.42
C ARG A 31 -18.39 -6.37 9.79
N PRO A 32 -19.33 -7.30 9.65
CA PRO A 32 -19.09 -8.54 8.93
C PRO A 32 -18.82 -8.24 7.46
N LEU A 33 -17.89 -8.99 6.88
CA LEU A 33 -17.55 -8.87 5.46
C LEU A 33 -18.33 -9.89 4.63
N THR A 34 -19.17 -9.41 3.71
CA THR A 34 -19.98 -10.26 2.82
C THR A 34 -19.33 -10.46 1.45
N ASP A 35 -18.71 -9.42 0.89
CA ASP A 35 -17.93 -9.47 -0.35
C ASP A 35 -16.45 -9.16 -0.04
N PRO A 36 -15.52 -10.11 -0.25
CA PRO A 36 -14.10 -9.89 0.02
C PRO A 36 -13.49 -8.71 -0.78
N VAL A 37 -13.98 -8.41 -1.99
CA VAL A 37 -13.44 -7.31 -2.81
C VAL A 37 -13.81 -5.97 -2.22
N GLU A 38 -15.08 -5.79 -1.83
CA GLU A 38 -15.56 -4.55 -1.23
C GLU A 38 -14.84 -4.25 0.09
N GLY A 39 -14.66 -5.25 0.96
CA GLY A 39 -13.93 -5.07 2.22
C GLY A 39 -12.46 -4.75 2.02
N PHE A 40 -11.85 -5.30 0.97
CA PHE A 40 -10.47 -4.95 0.64
C PHE A 40 -10.37 -3.49 0.23
N ILE A 41 -11.24 -3.02 -0.67
CA ILE A 41 -11.28 -1.62 -1.09
C ILE A 41 -11.51 -0.70 0.11
N GLU A 42 -12.44 -1.05 1.01
CA GLU A 42 -12.74 -0.26 2.20
C GLU A 42 -11.52 -0.12 3.13
N VAL A 43 -10.78 -1.21 3.36
CA VAL A 43 -9.55 -1.18 4.16
C VAL A 43 -8.44 -0.37 3.47
N CYS A 44 -8.31 -0.49 2.14
CA CYS A 44 -7.32 0.25 1.36
C CYS A 44 -7.52 1.77 1.41
N LYS A 45 -8.76 2.27 1.56
CA LYS A 45 -9.04 3.71 1.76
C LYS A 45 -8.26 4.27 2.95
N TYR A 46 -8.13 3.50 4.03
CA TYR A 46 -7.42 3.94 5.23
C TYR A 46 -5.90 3.74 5.17
N ALA A 47 -5.41 2.86 4.30
CA ALA A 47 -3.97 2.69 4.06
C ALA A 47 -3.35 3.93 3.38
N MET A 48 -4.14 4.67 2.61
CA MET A 48 -3.75 5.92 1.95
C MET A 48 -3.53 7.10 2.91
N LYS A 49 -3.91 7.01 4.20
CA LYS A 49 -3.77 8.15 5.14
C LYS A 49 -2.34 8.67 5.28
N PHE A 50 -1.33 7.84 5.02
CA PHE A 50 0.08 8.28 5.01
C PHE A 50 0.36 9.36 3.95
N SER A 51 -0.37 9.37 2.83
CA SER A 51 -0.19 10.41 1.81
C SER A 51 -0.70 11.79 2.24
N GLU A 52 -1.50 11.86 3.32
CA GLU A 52 -2.05 13.11 3.84
C GLU A 52 -1.20 13.71 4.97
N LEU A 53 -0.16 12.99 5.44
CA LEU A 53 0.73 13.49 6.48
C LEU A 53 1.59 14.65 5.97
N SER A 54 1.93 15.57 6.89
CA SER A 54 2.92 16.60 6.62
C SER A 54 4.28 15.95 6.28
N LEU A 55 5.16 16.70 5.59
CA LEU A 55 6.48 16.18 5.24
C LEU A 55 7.30 15.81 6.50
N GLU A 56 7.15 16.58 7.57
CA GLU A 56 7.81 16.33 8.85
C GLU A 56 7.31 15.03 9.50
N ASP A 57 5.99 14.87 9.61
CA ASP A 57 5.38 13.66 10.18
C ASP A 57 5.71 12.41 9.37
N ASN A 58 5.70 12.53 8.03
CA ASN A 58 6.11 11.44 7.14
C ASN A 58 7.56 11.02 7.37
N PHE A 59 8.48 11.97 7.53
CA PHE A 59 9.88 11.65 7.81
C PHE A 59 10.07 11.01 9.18
N GLN A 60 9.34 11.46 10.21
CA GLN A 60 9.38 10.82 11.53
C GLN A 60 8.79 9.41 11.48
N ALA A 61 7.64 9.22 10.82
CA ALA A 61 7.02 7.92 10.63
C ALA A 61 7.99 6.95 9.93
N TYR A 62 8.67 7.39 8.87
CA TYR A 62 9.71 6.59 8.21
C TYR A 62 10.81 6.16 9.19
N LYS A 63 11.39 7.09 9.97
CA LYS A 63 12.46 6.74 10.91
C LYS A 63 12.03 5.74 11.98
N VAL A 64 10.80 5.87 12.48
CA VAL A 64 10.27 5.00 13.55
C VAL A 64 9.90 3.62 13.00
N MET A 65 9.31 3.57 11.81
CA MET A 65 8.73 2.35 11.25
C MET A 65 9.64 1.63 10.26
N SER A 66 10.78 2.22 9.89
CA SER A 66 11.75 1.60 8.98
C SER A 66 12.23 0.26 9.55
N GLY A 67 12.20 -0.77 8.72
CA GLY A 67 12.52 -2.15 9.11
C GLY A 67 11.38 -2.91 9.81
N GLN A 68 10.24 -2.27 10.09
CA GLN A 68 9.06 -2.98 10.58
C GLN A 68 8.22 -3.52 9.42
N ARG A 69 7.71 -4.74 9.57
CA ARG A 69 6.78 -5.33 8.60
C ARG A 69 5.37 -4.83 8.89
N LEU A 70 4.98 -3.75 8.22
CA LEU A 70 3.67 -3.09 8.40
C LEU A 70 2.54 -3.70 7.56
N ILE A 71 2.91 -4.56 6.60
CA ILE A 71 1.96 -5.25 5.73
C ILE A 71 1.99 -6.72 6.13
N ASP A 72 0.85 -7.25 6.53
CA ASP A 72 0.66 -8.69 6.64
C ASP A 72 -0.35 -9.18 5.60
N ALA A 73 -0.06 -10.32 5.01
CA ALA A 73 -0.85 -10.91 3.93
C ALA A 73 -1.60 -12.12 4.47
N HIS A 74 -2.93 -12.13 4.28
CA HIS A 74 -3.81 -13.18 4.78
C HIS A 74 -4.60 -13.82 3.62
N GLY A 75 -5.02 -15.08 3.81
CA GLY A 75 -5.84 -15.80 2.84
C GLY A 75 -5.11 -16.04 1.50
N LEU A 76 -5.83 -15.86 0.39
CA LEU A 76 -5.30 -16.02 -0.98
C LEU A 76 -4.18 -15.03 -1.33
N MET A 77 -3.96 -13.99 -0.51
CA MET A 77 -2.88 -13.01 -0.69
C MET A 77 -1.58 -13.44 0.01
N ARG A 78 -1.63 -14.48 0.85
CA ARG A 78 -0.45 -15.04 1.50
C ARG A 78 0.24 -16.00 0.51
N GLY A 79 1.47 -15.67 0.12
CA GLY A 79 2.18 -16.43 -0.91
C GLY A 79 1.90 -15.94 -2.33
N VAL A 80 1.58 -14.66 -2.49
CA VAL A 80 1.77 -13.99 -3.80
C VAL A 80 3.21 -14.26 -4.21
N GLU A 81 3.39 -14.99 -5.30
CA GLU A 81 4.70 -15.16 -5.91
C GLU A 81 5.17 -13.78 -6.35
N ILE A 82 6.17 -13.28 -5.65
CA ILE A 82 6.83 -12.05 -6.04
C ILE A 82 7.67 -12.42 -7.27
N PRO A 83 7.47 -11.77 -8.42
CA PRO A 83 8.31 -12.02 -9.58
C PRO A 83 9.78 -11.80 -9.21
N ASP A 84 10.68 -12.57 -9.84
CA ASP A 84 12.12 -12.56 -9.53
C ASP A 84 12.74 -11.15 -9.63
N ASN A 85 12.09 -10.26 -10.37
CA ASN A 85 12.38 -8.84 -10.41
C ASN A 85 11.08 -8.01 -10.51
N LEU A 86 11.17 -6.73 -10.15
CA LEU A 86 10.07 -5.75 -10.25
C LEU A 86 10.11 -4.98 -11.58
N LEU A 87 10.83 -5.47 -12.59
CA LEU A 87 10.83 -4.83 -13.90
C LEU A 87 9.48 -5.14 -14.55
N ASP A 88 8.92 -4.15 -15.25
CA ASP A 88 7.80 -4.44 -16.15
C ASP A 88 8.29 -5.46 -17.19
N ASP A 89 7.49 -6.49 -17.44
CA ASP A 89 7.73 -7.40 -18.55
C ASP A 89 7.82 -6.57 -19.85
N SER A 90 8.80 -6.91 -20.69
CA SER A 90 8.91 -6.29 -22.00
C SER A 90 7.59 -6.43 -22.75
N LEU A 91 7.08 -5.33 -23.32
CA LEU A 91 5.92 -5.33 -24.20
C LEU A 91 6.31 -5.93 -25.56
N ASP A 92 6.70 -7.20 -25.56
CA ASP A 92 7.10 -7.95 -26.74
C ASP A 92 5.90 -8.01 -27.71
N ASP A 93 6.17 -7.88 -29.01
CA ASP A 93 5.19 -7.97 -30.11
C ASP A 93 4.08 -6.91 -30.18
N LEU A 94 4.15 -5.81 -29.41
CA LEU A 94 3.26 -4.64 -29.63
C LEU A 94 3.86 -3.65 -30.65
N PRO A 95 3.03 -2.93 -31.44
CA PRO A 95 3.51 -1.85 -32.29
C PRO A 95 3.92 -0.65 -31.42
N TYR A 96 5.19 -0.58 -31.06
CA TYR A 96 5.77 0.55 -30.34
C TYR A 96 6.87 1.24 -31.15
N VAL A 97 7.23 2.43 -30.71
CA VAL A 97 8.35 3.21 -31.24
C VAL A 97 9.33 3.41 -30.10
N GLU A 98 10.54 2.87 -30.22
CA GLU A 98 11.57 3.11 -29.21
C GLU A 98 12.19 4.49 -29.43
N LEU A 99 12.33 5.28 -28.36
CA LEU A 99 12.96 6.59 -28.40
C LEU A 99 14.20 6.57 -27.50
N LEU A 100 15.36 6.87 -28.08
CA LEU A 100 16.62 6.92 -27.35
C LEU A 100 16.88 8.34 -26.87
N TYR A 101 17.25 8.48 -25.59
CA TYR A 101 17.61 9.76 -24.98
C TYR A 101 18.97 9.66 -24.29
N THR A 102 19.68 10.77 -24.22
CA THR A 102 20.92 10.90 -23.45
C THR A 102 20.78 12.06 -22.46
N TRP A 103 21.11 11.79 -21.21
CA TRP A 103 21.15 12.81 -20.16
C TRP A 103 22.42 13.66 -20.31
N MET A 104 22.24 14.95 -20.61
CA MET A 104 23.35 15.90 -20.73
C MET A 104 22.90 17.28 -20.24
N ALA A 105 23.79 17.99 -19.55
CA ALA A 105 23.55 19.35 -19.08
C ALA A 105 22.21 19.52 -18.33
N PHE A 106 21.95 18.61 -17.39
CA PHE A 106 20.74 18.60 -16.54
C PHE A 106 19.40 18.47 -17.30
N ARG A 107 19.42 17.87 -18.50
CA ARG A 107 18.20 17.56 -19.27
C ARG A 107 18.34 16.29 -20.10
N LEU A 108 17.20 15.70 -20.47
CA LEU A 108 17.13 14.63 -21.46
C LEU A 108 17.17 15.22 -22.87
N ILE A 109 18.07 14.73 -23.71
CA ILE A 109 18.18 15.09 -25.13
C ILE A 109 17.85 13.85 -25.96
N LYS A 110 16.88 13.93 -26.87
CA LYS A 110 16.56 12.83 -27.78
C LYS A 110 17.74 12.59 -28.72
N THR A 111 18.25 11.37 -28.74
CA THR A 111 19.43 10.97 -29.53
C THR A 111 19.12 9.95 -30.63
N GLY A 112 17.94 9.33 -30.60
CA GLY A 112 17.56 8.39 -31.64
C GLY A 112 16.14 7.87 -31.53
N LYS A 113 15.80 6.98 -32.45
CA LYS A 113 14.58 6.19 -32.50
C LYS A 113 14.86 4.89 -33.28
N THR A 114 14.32 3.74 -32.87
CA THR A 114 14.37 2.52 -33.71
C THR A 114 13.43 2.64 -34.92
N PRO A 115 13.73 1.94 -36.03
CA PRO A 115 12.94 2.01 -37.27
C PRO A 115 11.43 1.80 -37.04
#